data_AF-W7B717-F1
#
_entry.id   AF-W7B717-F1
#
_cell.length_a   1.000
_cell.length_b   1.000
_cell.length_c   1.000
_cell.angle_alpha   90.00
_cell.angle_beta   90.00
_cell.angle_gamma   90.00
#
_symmetry.space_group_name_H-M   'P 1'
#
loop_
_entity.id
_entity.type
_entity.pdbx_description
1 polymer ?
#
loop_
_entity_poly.entity_id
_entity_poly.type
_entity_poly.pdbx_seq_one_letter_code
_entity_poly.pdbx_strand_id
1 'polypeptide(L)'
;METRSDKNAKSPREKKQKIGKLHKTYDAYLVELIEVTQEKWNQHKNIARKSFGYNSETEYELKKAEAKYFYLFREARHRNLKNAPK
;
A
#
# COMPACT_ATOMS: atom_id res chain seq x y z
N MET A 1 13.19 0.15 51.13
CA MET A 1 12.58 0.91 50.01
C MET A 1 12.83 0.08 48.74
N GLU A 2 11.95 -0.90 48.47
CA GLU A 2 12.14 -1.81 47.33
C GLU A 2 11.72 -1.09 46.05
N THR A 3 12.69 -0.80 45.18
CA THR A 3 12.42 -0.37 43.82
C THR A 3 11.77 -1.54 43.09
N ARG A 4 10.47 -1.43 42.81
CA ARG A 4 9.74 -2.33 41.92
C ARG A 4 10.36 -2.19 40.53
N SER A 5 11.34 -3.03 40.22
CA SER A 5 11.89 -3.14 38.89
C SER A 5 10.78 -3.62 37.96
N ASP A 6 10.36 -2.77 37.02
CA ASP A 6 9.38 -3.08 35.98
C ASP A 6 9.89 -4.23 35.10
N LYS A 7 9.62 -5.47 35.50
CA LYS A 7 10.01 -6.69 34.78
C LYS A 7 9.33 -6.85 33.41
N ASN A 8 8.50 -5.89 33.01
CA ASN A 8 7.70 -5.92 31.78
C ASN A 8 8.17 -4.92 30.71
N ALA A 9 9.24 -4.15 30.98
CA ALA A 9 9.81 -3.25 29.99
C ALA A 9 10.58 -4.04 28.91
N LYS A 10 9.92 -4.31 27.77
CA LYS A 10 10.54 -4.98 26.61
C LYS A 10 11.87 -4.30 26.23
N SER A 11 12.89 -5.13 26.05
CA SER A 11 14.22 -4.70 25.65
C SER A 11 14.17 -3.81 24.39
N PRO A 12 14.99 -2.75 24.30
CA PRO A 12 15.11 -1.92 23.09
C PRO A 12 15.32 -2.74 21.80
N ARG A 13 15.96 -3.91 21.89
CA ARG A 13 16.16 -4.83 20.76
C ARG A 13 14.85 -5.47 20.29
N GLU A 14 14.01 -5.94 21.21
CA GLU A 14 12.71 -6.54 20.89
C GLU A 14 11.75 -5.51 20.28
N LYS A 15 11.76 -4.27 20.80
CA LYS A 15 10.97 -3.17 20.23
C LYS A 15 11.37 -2.89 18.78
N LYS A 16 12.68 -2.76 18.49
CA LYS A 16 13.21 -2.59 17.13
C LYS A 16 12.82 -3.74 16.19
N GLN A 17 12.89 -4.99 16.66
CA GLN A 17 12.51 -6.16 15.87
C GLN A 17 11.00 -6.16 15.53
N LYS A 18 10.13 -5.78 16.47
CA LYS A 18 8.69 -5.67 16.21
C LYS A 18 8.36 -4.58 15.19
N ILE A 19 9.01 -3.42 15.30
CA ILE A 19 8.87 -2.33 14.33
C ILE A 19 9.32 -2.79 12.94
N GLY A 20 10.46 -3.47 12.84
CA GLY A 20 10.93 -4.04 11.57
C GLY A 20 9.96 -5.07 10.96
N LYS A 21 9.31 -5.91 11.79
CA LYS A 21 8.26 -6.83 11.33
C LYS A 21 7.01 -6.08 10.82
N LEU A 22 6.58 -5.04 11.53
CA LEU A 22 5.43 -4.21 11.15
C LEU A 22 5.66 -3.48 9.83
N HIS A 23 6.88 -2.98 9.59
CA HIS A 23 7.24 -2.35 8.33
C HIS A 23 7.14 -3.35 7.17
N LYS A 24 7.66 -4.58 7.34
CA LYS A 24 7.57 -5.64 6.33
C LYS A 24 6.12 -6.03 6.00
N THR A 25 5.25 -6.15 6.99
CA THR A 25 3.84 -6.49 6.75
C THR A 25 3.12 -5.38 6.00
N TYR A 26 3.44 -4.11 6.30
CA TYR A 26 2.89 -2.99 5.56
C TYR A 26 3.40 -2.97 4.13
N ASP A 27 4.69 -3.21 3.92
CA ASP A 27 5.30 -3.21 2.59
C ASP A 27 4.68 -4.31 1.70
N ALA A 28 4.43 -5.50 2.27
CA ALA A 28 3.69 -6.56 1.58
C ALA A 28 2.26 -6.15 1.21
N TYR A 29 1.55 -5.53 2.16
CA TYR A 29 0.20 -5.00 1.91
C TYR A 29 0.18 -3.90 0.84
N LEU A 30 1.19 -3.03 0.82
CA LEU A 30 1.30 -1.98 -0.19
C LEU A 30 1.46 -2.58 -1.60
N VAL A 31 2.25 -3.64 -1.75
CA VAL A 31 2.40 -4.36 -3.02
C VAL A 31 1.07 -4.98 -3.45
N GLU A 32 0.39 -5.70 -2.55
CA GLU A 32 -0.94 -6.28 -2.82
C GLU A 32 -1.96 -5.19 -3.23
N LEU A 33 -1.95 -4.05 -2.52
CA LEU A 33 -2.85 -2.94 -2.82
C LEU A 33 -2.57 -2.31 -4.19
N ILE A 34 -1.30 -2.24 -4.60
CA ILE A 34 -0.90 -1.79 -5.94
C ILE A 34 -1.47 -2.75 -7.01
N GLU A 35 -1.35 -4.06 -6.81
CA GLU A 35 -1.88 -5.06 -7.75
C GLU A 35 -3.40 -4.97 -7.90
N VAL A 36 -4.13 -4.92 -6.78
CA VAL A 36 -5.60 -4.81 -6.79
C VAL A 36 -6.06 -3.49 -7.44
N THR A 37 -5.36 -2.38 -7.18
CA THR A 37 -5.70 -1.08 -7.79
C THR A 37 -5.39 -1.03 -9.28
N GLN A 38 -4.34 -1.71 -9.74
CA GLN A 38 -4.04 -1.88 -11.15
C GLN A 38 -5.17 -2.61 -11.86
N GLU A 39 -5.65 -3.71 -11.28
CA GLU A 39 -6.73 -4.51 -11.86
C GLU A 39 -8.04 -3.70 -11.92
N LYS A 40 -8.38 -2.98 -10.85
CA LYS A 40 -9.53 -2.06 -10.86
C LYS A 40 -9.41 -1.00 -11.95
N TRP A 41 -8.24 -0.38 -12.10
CA TRP A 41 -8.03 0.60 -13.15
C TRP A 41 -8.18 -0.02 -14.55
N ASN A 42 -7.68 -1.24 -14.76
CA ASN A 42 -7.88 -1.98 -16.00
C ASN A 42 -9.37 -2.30 -16.27
N GLN A 43 -10.14 -2.65 -15.24
CA GLN A 43 -11.59 -2.85 -15.34
C GLN A 43 -12.30 -1.57 -15.78
N HIS A 44 -12.02 -0.43 -15.15
CA HIS A 44 -12.61 0.85 -15.55
C HIS A 44 -12.20 1.27 -16.97
N LYS A 45 -10.95 1.02 -17.39
CA LYS A 45 -10.52 1.23 -18.79
C LYS A 45 -11.34 0.39 -19.76
N ASN A 46 -11.57 -0.88 -19.42
CA ASN A 46 -12.37 -1.78 -20.26
C ASN A 46 -13.83 -1.34 -20.35
N ILE A 47 -14.42 -0.88 -19.25
CA ILE A 47 -15.78 -0.32 -19.24
C ILE A 47 -15.83 0.93 -20.12
N ALA A 48 -14.95 1.89 -19.91
CA ALA A 48 -14.88 3.13 -20.69
C ALA A 48 -14.73 2.84 -22.19
N ARG A 49 -13.88 1.88 -22.57
CA ARG A 49 -13.67 1.49 -23.97
C ARG A 49 -14.89 0.82 -24.61
N LYS A 50 -15.67 0.06 -23.84
CA LYS A 50 -16.87 -0.64 -24.31
C LYS A 50 -18.13 0.23 -24.21
N SER A 51 -18.04 1.38 -23.54
CA SER A 51 -19.14 2.34 -23.39
C SER A 51 -19.47 2.97 -24.74
N PHE A 52 -20.75 3.00 -25.10
CA PHE A 52 -21.21 3.79 -26.24
C PHE A 52 -21.42 5.24 -25.81
N GLY A 53 -20.73 6.15 -26.47
CA GLY A 53 -20.82 7.58 -26.18
C GLY A 53 -20.09 8.01 -24.91
N TYR A 54 -20.10 9.32 -24.67
CA TYR A 54 -19.48 9.92 -23.50
C TYR A 54 -20.35 9.69 -22.25
N ASN A 55 -19.72 9.23 -21.17
CA ASN A 55 -20.34 9.12 -19.85
C ASN A 55 -19.40 9.71 -18.79
N SER A 56 -19.81 10.82 -18.19
CA SER A 56 -19.03 11.56 -17.19
C SER A 56 -18.74 10.74 -15.93
N GLU A 57 -19.66 9.86 -15.51
CA GLU A 57 -19.46 9.00 -14.35
C GLU A 57 -18.38 7.94 -14.62
N THR A 58 -18.41 7.37 -15.82
CA THR A 58 -17.39 6.39 -16.24
C THR A 58 -16.02 7.03 -16.37
N GLU A 59 -15.95 8.26 -16.89
CA GLU A 59 -14.70 9.04 -16.95
C GLU A 59 -14.18 9.37 -15.54
N TYR A 60 -15.07 9.78 -14.64
CA TYR A 60 -14.72 10.09 -13.26
C TYR A 60 -14.14 8.87 -12.53
N GLU A 61 -14.81 7.72 -12.58
CA GLU A 61 -14.33 6.51 -11.92
C GLU A 61 -13.01 6.00 -12.54
N LEU A 62 -12.82 6.16 -13.85
CA LEU A 62 -11.56 5.85 -14.52
C LEU A 62 -10.40 6.72 -13.97
N LYS A 63 -10.58 8.05 -13.94
CA LYS A 63 -9.57 9.00 -13.43
C LYS A 63 -9.27 8.80 -11.94
N LYS A 64 -10.30 8.49 -11.16
CA LYS A 64 -10.17 8.18 -9.72
C LYS A 64 -9.37 6.90 -9.49
N ALA A 65 -9.61 5.85 -10.27
CA ALA A 65 -8.84 4.61 -10.19
C ALA A 65 -7.37 4.82 -10.60
N GLU A 66 -7.15 5.60 -11.66
CA GLU A 66 -5.82 6.00 -12.12
C GLU A 66 -5.03 6.77 -11.06
N ALA A 67 -5.64 7.79 -10.45
CA ALA A 67 -5.01 8.59 -9.40
C ALA A 67 -4.61 7.74 -8.18
N LYS A 68 -5.45 6.78 -7.76
CA LYS A 68 -5.13 5.84 -6.67
C LYS A 68 -3.93 4.98 -7.01
N TYR A 69 -3.91 4.40 -8.21
CA TYR A 69 -2.81 3.56 -8.68
C TYR A 69 -1.48 4.31 -8.67
N PHE A 70 -1.42 5.50 -9.26
CA PHE A 70 -0.19 6.30 -9.31
C PHE A 70 0.26 6.81 -7.95
N TYR A 71 -0.67 7.17 -7.07
CA TYR A 71 -0.34 7.56 -5.70
C TYR A 71 0.38 6.43 -4.96
N LEU A 72 -0.11 5.19 -5.06
CA LEU A 72 0.51 4.04 -4.41
C LEU A 72 1.90 3.73 -4.97
N PHE A 73 2.13 3.91 -6.27
CA PHE A 73 3.46 3.81 -6.87
C PHE A 73 4.42 4.87 -6.34
N ARG A 74 3.94 6.10 -6.12
CA ARG A 74 4.73 7.16 -5.48
C ARG A 74 5.10 6.76 -4.04
N GLU A 75 4.16 6.22 -3.27
CA GLU A 75 4.42 5.75 -1.90
C GLU A 75 5.42 4.58 -1.85
N ALA A 76 5.31 3.63 -2.78
CA ALA A 76 6.26 2.53 -2.93
C ALA A 76 7.69 3.03 -3.19
N ARG A 77 7.85 4.08 -4.01
CA ARG A 77 9.14 4.75 -4.24
C ARG A 77 9.67 5.43 -2.99
N HIS A 78 8.83 6.19 -2.26
CA HIS A 78 9.23 6.85 -1.00
C HIS A 78 9.72 5.85 0.04
N ARG A 79 9.11 4.66 0.09
CA ARG A 79 9.51 3.58 1.00
C ARG A 79 10.75 2.81 0.56
N ASN A 80 11.30 3.09 -0.63
CA ASN A 80 12.41 2.36 -1.22
C ASN A 80 12.18 0.84 -1.17
N LEU A 81 10.98 0.39 -1.55
CA LEU A 81 10.68 -1.04 -1.63
C LEU A 81 11.73 -1.72 -2.52
N LYS A 82 12.60 -2.53 -1.91
CA LYS A 82 13.61 -3.30 -2.64
C LYS A 82 12.95 -4.55 -3.21
N ASN A 83 12.22 -4.38 -4.30
CA ASN A 83 11.82 -5.50 -5.16
C ASN A 83 12.96 -5.77 -6.15
N ALA A 84 14.13 -6.13 -5.65
CA ALA A 84 15.17 -6.71 -6.47
C ALA A 84 15.18 -8.22 -6.17
N PRO A 85 14.94 -9.10 -7.17
CA PRO A 85 15.28 -10.50 -6.99
C PRO A 85 16.78 -10.57 -6.67
N LYS A 86 17.14 -11.24 -5.57
CA LYS A 86 18.51 -11.65 -5.30
C LYS A 86 18.79 -12.98 -5.98
#